data_AF-A0A931D0E2-F1
#
_entry.id   AF-A0A931D0E2-F1
#
_cell.length_a   1.000
_cell.length_b   1.000
_cell.length_c   1.000
_cell.angle_alpha   90.00
_cell.angle_beta   90.00
_cell.angle_gamma   90.00
#
_symmetry.space_group_name_H-M   'P 1'
#
loop_
_entity.id
_entity.type
_entity.pdbx_description
1 polymer ?
#
loop_
_entity_poly.entity_id
_entity_poly.type
_entity_poly.pdbx_seq_one_letter_code
_entity_poly.pdbx_strand_id
1 'polypeptide(L)'
;MQKLNATPLWQCGECREIHDDEDGARECCMPSIYELWRCPECKKVHDEEHEAHACCEQLVRCPNCQRDHGAGNLMAFAVRIAGHCSECNPFFSVEHTLQIEDQYADFSGDCRRLNS
;
A
#
# COMPACT_ATOMS: atom_id res chain seq x y z
N MET A 1 -59.21 -12.13 -26.36
CA MET A 1 -58.24 -11.33 -25.57
C MET A 1 -56.87 -11.99 -25.76
N GLN A 2 -56.01 -11.40 -26.57
CA GLN A 2 -54.63 -11.90 -26.73
C GLN A 2 -53.85 -11.50 -25.47
N LYS A 3 -53.31 -12.48 -24.75
CA LYS A 3 -52.41 -12.22 -23.62
C LYS A 3 -51.13 -11.63 -24.21
N LEU A 4 -50.85 -10.36 -23.89
CA LEU A 4 -49.56 -9.76 -24.21
C LEU A 4 -48.50 -10.50 -23.40
N ASN A 5 -47.53 -11.12 -24.08
CA ASN A 5 -46.39 -11.74 -23.44
C ASN A 5 -45.40 -10.63 -23.08
N ALA A 6 -45.22 -10.36 -21.79
CA ALA A 6 -44.18 -9.46 -21.32
C ALA A 6 -42.82 -10.17 -21.39
N THR A 7 -41.80 -9.51 -21.93
CA THR A 7 -40.41 -9.95 -21.90
C THR A 7 -39.68 -9.29 -20.72
N PRO A 8 -38.95 -10.05 -19.89
CA PRO A 8 -38.14 -9.48 -18.82
C PRO A 8 -36.98 -8.65 -19.42
N LEU A 9 -36.61 -7.59 -18.71
CA LEU A 9 -35.43 -6.75 -18.96
C LEU A 9 -34.74 -6.50 -17.63
N TRP A 10 -33.44 -6.27 -17.66
CA TRP A 10 -32.62 -6.08 -16.47
C TRP A 10 -31.96 -4.71 -16.52
N GLN A 11 -32.01 -3.96 -15.42
CA GLN A 11 -31.45 -2.62 -15.34
C GLN A 11 -30.23 -2.61 -14.42
N CYS A 12 -29.12 -2.06 -14.89
CA CYS A 12 -27.94 -1.83 -14.08
C CYS A 12 -28.25 -0.81 -12.97
N GLY A 13 -27.88 -1.15 -11.72
CA GLY A 13 -28.15 -0.29 -10.56
C GLY A 13 -27.37 1.04 -10.55
N GLU A 14 -26.19 1.07 -11.17
CA GLU A 14 -25.28 2.22 -11.13
C GLU A 14 -25.51 3.17 -12.32
N CYS A 15 -25.32 2.69 -13.56
CA CYS A 15 -25.45 3.53 -14.75
C CYS A 15 -26.89 3.64 -15.29
N ARG A 16 -27.83 2.83 -14.77
CA ARG A 16 -29.24 2.74 -15.21
C ARG A 16 -29.45 2.23 -16.63
N GLU A 17 -28.42 1.69 -17.27
CA GLU A 17 -28.52 1.04 -18.57
C GLU A 17 -29.41 -0.21 -18.51
N ILE A 18 -30.18 -0.45 -19.57
CA ILE A 18 -31.15 -1.55 -19.66
C ILE A 18 -30.58 -2.61 -20.61
N HIS A 19 -30.47 -3.83 -20.10
CA HIS A 19 -29.98 -5.01 -20.80
C HIS A 19 -31.10 -6.03 -21.02
N ASP A 20 -30.97 -6.83 -22.06
CA ASP A 20 -31.89 -7.90 -22.43
C ASP A 20 -31.60 -9.23 -21.73
N ASP A 21 -30.49 -9.31 -20.98
CA ASP A 21 -30.12 -10.45 -20.15
C ASP A 21 -29.56 -10.03 -18.78
N GLU A 22 -29.70 -10.92 -17.79
CA GLU A 22 -29.29 -10.67 -16.40
C GLU A 22 -27.77 -10.50 -16.26
N ASP A 23 -27.00 -11.28 -17.00
CA ASP A 23 -25.55 -11.31 -16.89
C ASP A 23 -24.93 -10.03 -17.47
N GLY A 24 -25.44 -9.54 -18.60
CA GLY A 24 -25.08 -8.23 -19.16
C GLY A 24 -25.35 -7.08 -18.18
N ALA A 25 -26.49 -7.09 -17.48
CA ALA A 25 -26.77 -6.09 -16.45
C ALA A 25 -25.86 -6.21 -15.21
N ARG A 26 -25.42 -7.43 -14.87
CA ARG A 26 -24.49 -7.71 -13.77
C ARG A 26 -23.07 -7.25 -14.10
N GLU A 27 -22.63 -7.48 -15.33
CA GLU A 27 -21.27 -7.13 -15.80
C GLU A 27 -21.10 -5.63 -16.14
N CYS A 28 -22.20 -4.94 -16.50
CA CYS A 28 -22.18 -3.55 -16.98
C CYS A 28 -21.41 -2.55 -16.09
N CYS A 29 -21.56 -2.65 -14.77
CA CYS A 29 -20.85 -1.79 -13.81
C CYS A 29 -20.23 -2.60 -12.66
N MET A 30 -19.94 -3.88 -12.93
CA MET A 30 -19.31 -4.76 -11.95
C MET A 30 -18.03 -4.08 -11.45
N PRO A 31 -17.85 -3.89 -10.12
CA PRO A 31 -16.63 -3.29 -9.62
C PRO A 31 -15.47 -4.20 -10.03
N SER A 32 -14.57 -3.69 -10.88
CA SER A 32 -13.39 -4.41 -11.28
C SER A 32 -12.56 -4.71 -10.02
N ILE A 33 -12.43 -5.98 -9.68
CA ILE A 33 -11.57 -6.44 -8.58
C ILE A 33 -10.18 -6.59 -9.16
N TYR A 34 -9.22 -5.84 -8.62
CA TYR A 34 -7.81 -5.93 -8.98
C TYR A 34 -7.04 -6.57 -7.82
N GLU A 35 -6.14 -7.48 -8.15
CA GLU A 35 -5.18 -8.00 -7.18
C GLU A 35 -4.14 -6.92 -6.90
N LEU A 36 -3.84 -6.71 -5.61
CA LEU A 36 -2.87 -5.73 -5.14
C LEU A 36 -1.92 -6.39 -4.17
N TRP A 37 -0.67 -5.93 -4.19
CA TRP A 37 0.43 -6.52 -3.43
C TRP A 37 0.98 -5.52 -2.42
N ARG A 38 1.14 -5.96 -1.17
CA ARG A 38 1.64 -5.10 -0.10
C ARG A 38 3.08 -5.47 0.26
N CYS A 39 3.98 -4.49 0.25
CA CYS A 39 5.34 -4.67 0.73
C CYS A 39 5.32 -5.07 2.22
N PRO A 40 6.01 -6.15 2.62
CA PRO A 40 6.00 -6.63 4.01
C PRO A 40 6.71 -5.67 4.97
N GLU A 41 7.65 -4.86 4.48
CA GLU A 41 8.48 -3.94 5.29
C GLU A 41 7.79 -2.59 5.53
N CYS A 42 7.57 -1.82 4.45
CA CYS A 42 7.05 -0.45 4.54
C CYS A 42 5.51 -0.36 4.42
N LYS A 43 4.82 -1.49 4.20
CA LYS A 43 3.36 -1.60 4.05
C LYS A 43 2.75 -0.84 2.86
N LYS A 44 3.57 -0.31 1.96
CA LYS A 44 3.15 0.29 0.68
C LYS A 44 2.47 -0.75 -0.22
N VAL A 45 1.46 -0.30 -0.96
CA VAL A 45 0.68 -1.13 -1.89
C VAL A 45 1.19 -0.88 -3.32
N HIS A 46 1.30 -1.96 -4.09
CA HIS A 46 1.76 -2.03 -5.46
C HIS A 46 0.77 -2.85 -6.29
N ASP A 47 0.75 -2.61 -7.59
CA ASP A 47 -0.13 -3.33 -8.52
C ASP A 47 0.45 -4.70 -8.90
N GLU A 48 1.77 -4.88 -8.79
CA GLU A 48 2.47 -6.10 -9.18
C GLU A 48 3.26 -6.71 -8.01
N GLU A 49 3.24 -8.04 -7.91
CA GLU A 49 3.91 -8.82 -6.85
C GLU A 49 5.40 -8.48 -6.75
N HIS A 50 6.09 -8.50 -7.90
CA HIS A 50 7.53 -8.30 -7.94
C HIS A 50 7.93 -6.87 -7.52
N GLU A 51 7.10 -5.86 -7.80
CA GLU A 51 7.33 -4.50 -7.32
C GLU A 51 7.21 -4.41 -5.80
N ALA A 52 6.20 -5.09 -5.22
CA ALA A 52 6.05 -5.15 -3.77
C ALA A 52 7.24 -5.84 -3.09
N HIS A 53 7.82 -6.87 -3.72
CA HIS A 53 9.04 -7.52 -3.26
C HIS A 53 10.29 -6.65 -3.41
N ALA A 54 10.47 -6.02 -4.57
CA ALA A 54 11.63 -5.18 -4.87
C ALA A 54 11.64 -3.85 -4.10
N CYS A 55 10.47 -3.36 -3.67
CA CYS A 55 10.29 -2.05 -3.02
C CYS A 55 11.28 -1.77 -1.88
N CYS A 56 11.59 -2.78 -1.07
CA CYS A 56 12.50 -2.67 0.08
C CYS A 56 13.64 -3.70 0.05
N GLU A 57 13.90 -4.32 -1.11
CA GLU A 57 14.91 -5.37 -1.25
C GLU A 57 16.33 -4.85 -0.96
N GLN A 58 16.59 -3.58 -1.26
CA GLN A 58 17.83 -2.93 -0.88
C GLN A 58 17.97 -2.88 0.64
N LEU A 59 19.07 -3.41 1.17
CA LEU A 59 19.32 -3.45 2.60
C LEU A 59 20.20 -2.30 3.05
N VAL A 60 19.90 -1.76 4.24
CA VAL A 60 20.74 -0.82 4.97
C VAL A 60 21.21 -1.50 6.25
N ARG A 61 22.53 -1.70 6.34
CA ARG A 61 23.17 -2.34 7.50
C ARG A 61 23.49 -1.30 8.57
N CYS A 62 23.03 -1.51 9.81
CA CYS A 62 23.49 -0.72 10.94
C CYS A 62 24.96 -1.07 11.27
N PRO A 63 25.88 -0.10 11.34
CA PRO A 63 27.30 -0.37 11.56
C PRO A 63 27.64 -0.92 12.95
N ASN A 64 26.76 -0.73 13.95
CA ASN A 64 27.02 -1.19 15.32
C ASN A 64 26.46 -2.60 15.59
N CYS A 65 25.13 -2.78 15.52
CA CYS A 65 24.53 -4.10 15.75
C CYS A 65 24.61 -5.03 14.55
N GLN A 66 25.04 -4.54 13.38
CA GLN A 66 25.08 -5.31 12.15
C GLN A 66 23.73 -6.01 11.90
N ARG A 67 22.63 -5.25 11.96
CA ARG A 67 21.34 -5.73 11.47
C ARG A 67 21.05 -5.08 10.14
N ASP A 68 20.45 -5.86 9.25
CA ASP A 68 19.95 -5.38 7.97
C ASP A 68 18.51 -4.91 8.11
N HIS A 69 18.24 -3.73 7.57
CA HIS A 69 16.91 -3.15 7.49
C HIS A 69 16.56 -2.93 6.03
N GLY A 70 15.37 -3.33 5.60
CA GLY A 70 14.90 -3.03 4.24
C GLY A 70 14.88 -1.52 3.99
N ALA A 71 15.14 -1.08 2.77
CA ALA A 71 15.38 0.33 2.44
C ALA A 71 14.21 1.26 2.80
N GLY A 72 12.98 0.75 2.85
CA GLY A 72 11.79 1.47 3.28
C GLY A 72 11.40 1.24 4.75
N ASN A 73 12.23 0.53 5.53
CA ASN A 73 12.02 0.35 6.96
C ASN A 73 12.48 1.61 7.72
N LEU A 74 11.73 2.02 8.75
CA LEU A 74 12.04 3.20 9.57
C LEU A 74 13.48 3.19 10.12
N MET A 75 14.00 2.01 10.46
CA MET A 75 15.38 1.86 10.95
C MET A 75 16.43 2.10 9.86
N ALA A 76 16.13 1.84 8.59
CA ALA A 76 17.02 2.16 7.48
C ALA A 76 17.18 3.67 7.33
N PHE A 77 16.11 4.44 7.51
CA PHE A 77 16.18 5.91 7.55
C PHE A 77 17.00 6.41 8.75
N ALA A 78 16.79 5.83 9.93
CA ALA A 78 17.59 6.15 11.11
C ALA A 78 19.09 5.92 10.89
N VAL A 79 19.46 4.79 10.27
CA VAL A 79 20.87 4.51 9.94
C VAL A 79 21.41 5.50 8.90
N ARG A 80 20.65 5.87 7.87
CA ARG A 80 21.09 6.83 6.84
C ARG A 80 21.30 8.24 7.38
N ILE A 81 20.41 8.70 8.26
CA ILE A 81 20.42 10.07 8.78
C ILE A 81 21.38 10.20 9.97
N ALA A 82 21.30 9.28 10.93
CA ALA A 82 21.98 9.38 12.21
C ALA A 82 23.05 8.29 12.43
N GLY A 83 23.34 7.48 11.41
CA GLY A 83 24.41 6.47 11.40
C GLY A 83 24.05 5.15 12.11
N HIS A 84 22.99 5.12 12.91
CA HIS A 84 22.61 3.95 13.73
C HIS A 84 21.08 3.78 13.81
N CYS A 85 20.63 2.53 14.01
CA CYS A 85 19.22 2.24 14.28
C CYS A 85 18.84 2.65 15.71
N SER A 86 17.53 2.74 16.01
CA SER A 86 17.04 3.19 17.33
C SER A 86 17.47 2.32 18.49
N GLU A 87 17.73 1.03 18.25
CA GLU A 87 18.24 0.13 19.28
C GLU A 87 19.71 0.39 19.62
N CYS A 88 20.49 0.93 18.68
CA CYS A 88 21.90 1.28 18.89
C CYS A 88 22.09 2.75 19.29
N ASN A 89 21.16 3.62 18.87
CA ASN A 89 21.11 5.00 19.28
C ASN A 89 19.68 5.35 19.76
N PRO A 90 19.34 5.06 21.02
CA PRO A 90 18.02 5.37 21.56
C PRO A 90 17.80 6.87 21.82
N PHE A 91 18.87 7.68 21.80
CA PHE A 91 18.84 9.11 22.13
C PHE A 91 19.12 9.96 20.90
N PHE A 92 18.26 9.85 19.88
CA PHE A 92 18.32 10.76 18.74
C PHE A 92 18.12 12.21 19.17
N SER A 93 18.84 13.13 18.51
CA SER A 93 18.52 14.55 18.61
C SER A 93 17.11 14.80 18.07
N VAL A 94 16.50 15.90 18.50
CA VAL A 94 15.19 16.32 17.99
C VAL A 94 15.22 16.48 16.48
N GLU A 95 16.30 17.05 15.94
CA GLU A 95 16.49 17.22 14.50
C GLU A 95 16.54 15.89 13.76
N HIS A 96 17.35 14.92 14.22
CA HIS A 96 17.39 13.59 13.62
C HIS A 96 16.02 12.90 13.70
N THR A 97 15.33 12.99 14.84
CA THR A 97 14.01 12.36 15.01
C THR A 97 13.02 12.90 13.97
N LEU A 98 12.91 14.23 13.86
CA LEU A 98 12.01 14.88 12.90
C LEU A 98 12.36 14.50 11.47
N GLN A 99 13.65 14.54 11.11
CA GLN A 99 14.09 14.22 9.75
C GLN A 99 13.84 12.75 9.38
N ILE A 100 14.01 11.82 10.33
CA ILE A 100 13.75 10.39 10.11
C ILE A 100 12.25 10.15 9.89
N GLU A 101 11.41 10.72 10.75
CA GLU A 101 9.95 10.55 10.69
C GLU A 101 9.37 11.18 9.41
N ASP A 102 9.84 12.38 9.03
CA ASP A 102 9.40 13.10 7.84
C ASP A 102 9.74 12.34 6.55
N GLN A 103 11.01 11.91 6.39
CA GLN A 103 11.42 11.13 5.21
C GLN A 103 10.73 9.77 5.13
N TYR A 104 10.46 9.13 6.27
CA TYR A 104 9.71 7.87 6.30
C TYR A 104 8.25 8.09 5.89
N ALA A 105 7.61 9.15 6.37
CA ALA A 105 6.25 9.50 6.01
C ALA A 105 6.13 9.80 4.51
N ASP A 106 7.07 10.56 3.93
CA ASP A 106 7.11 10.84 2.50
C ASP A 106 7.26 9.58 1.64
N PHE A 107 8.06 8.62 2.10
CA PHE A 107 8.31 7.38 1.36
C PHE A 107 7.14 6.37 1.45
N SER A 108 6.62 6.16 2.66
CA SER A 108 5.65 5.10 2.97
C SER A 108 4.19 5.56 2.96
N GLY A 109 3.95 6.86 3.13
CA GLY A 109 2.63 7.42 3.42
C GLY A 109 2.15 7.17 4.86
N ASP A 110 3.00 6.63 5.73
CA ASP A 110 2.69 6.32 7.14
C ASP A 110 3.45 7.26 8.10
N CYS A 111 2.71 8.03 8.89
CA CYS A 111 3.28 8.93 9.91
C CYS A 111 3.58 8.18 11.22
N ARG A 112 4.48 7.18 11.15
CA ARG A 112 4.94 6.45 12.33
C ARG A 112 6.03 7.21 13.07
N ARG A 113 5.94 7.26 14.40
CA ARG A 113 7.00 7.81 15.25
C ARG A 113 8.14 6.81 15.47
N LEU A 114 9.35 7.33 15.58
CA LEU A 114 10.57 6.55 15.70
C LEU A 114 10.67 5.77 17.02
N ASN A 115 10.13 6.34 18.10
CA ASN A 115 10.21 5.82 19.47
C ASN A 115 8.83 5.57 20.11
N SER A 116 7.77 5.39 19.30
CA SER A 116 6.42 5.09 19.79
C SER A 116 6.13 3.61 19.98
#